data_AF-A0A7L8SNU3-F1
#
_entry.id   AF-A0A7L8SNU3-F1
#
_cell.length_a   1.000
_cell.length_b   1.000
_cell.length_c   1.000
_cell.angle_alpha   90.00
_cell.angle_beta   90.00
_cell.angle_gamma   90.00
#
_symmetry.space_group_name_H-M   'P 1'
#
loop_
_entity.id
_entity.type
_entity.pdbx_description
1 polymer ?
#
loop_
_entity_poly.entity_id
_entity_poly.type
_entity_poly.pdbx_seq_one_letter_code
_entity_poly.pdbx_strand_id
1 'polypeptide(L)'
;MNALTTASEADDLGQLLVENKGASLRVANTGTIDPYVSLWGERPLVKQGRKFLHPAFKGSNTALESRKALFKSPKIVVAKMALRCEAFLDSDGGFAGIDVNTVYNPSGGYTLEFLIGYMHFDVAAFCHRLFFKGLAMAGGYLPFQAPHLRVLPIPDLSAAGGKDLQERVERAVGRILVTGVPSEADLAEVNAACAEFHGLSAKELADILSALGEATEATEVDG
;
A
#
# COMPACT_ATOMS: atom_id res chain seq x y z
N MET A 1 6.34 6.21 8.95
CA MET A 1 4.90 6.30 8.58
C MET A 1 4.35 7.69 8.89
N ASN A 2 4.00 8.47 7.86
CA ASN A 2 3.35 9.77 8.01
C ASN A 2 2.18 9.90 7.00
N ALA A 3 1.22 10.77 7.30
CA ALA A 3 0.27 11.19 6.29
C ALA A 3 1.01 11.94 5.17
N LEU A 4 0.69 11.65 3.92
CA LEU A 4 1.31 12.35 2.79
C LEU A 4 0.79 13.81 2.73
N THR A 5 -0.49 13.99 3.06
CA THR A 5 -1.15 15.28 3.28
C THR A 5 -2.16 15.18 4.43
N THR A 6 -2.38 16.30 5.13
CA THR A 6 -3.53 16.50 6.04
C THR A 6 -4.83 16.65 5.25
N ALA A 7 -5.98 16.60 5.94
CA ALA A 7 -7.28 16.80 5.29
C ALA A 7 -7.42 18.19 4.66
N SER A 8 -7.01 19.25 5.38
CA SER A 8 -7.01 20.63 4.86
C SER A 8 -6.09 20.76 3.64
N GLU A 9 -4.87 20.22 3.71
CA GLU A 9 -3.95 20.24 2.56
C GLU A 9 -4.52 19.45 1.37
N ALA A 10 -5.24 18.34 1.60
CA ALA A 10 -5.85 17.56 0.52
C ALA A 10 -6.96 18.33 -0.21
N ASP A 11 -7.72 19.17 0.51
CA ASP A 11 -8.73 20.03 -0.09
C ASP A 11 -8.10 21.20 -0.87
N ASP A 12 -7.05 21.82 -0.31
CA ASP A 12 -6.28 22.86 -1.00
C ASP A 12 -5.61 22.33 -2.27
N LEU A 13 -5.01 21.14 -2.21
CA LEU A 13 -4.42 20.46 -3.37
C LEU A 13 -5.49 20.01 -4.37
N GLY A 14 -6.67 19.64 -3.90
CA GLY A 14 -7.82 19.28 -4.73
C GLY A 14 -8.22 20.40 -5.71
N GLN A 15 -8.04 21.67 -5.31
CA GLN A 15 -8.30 22.83 -6.17
C GLN A 15 -7.33 22.93 -7.36
N LEU A 16 -6.12 22.40 -7.22
CA LEU A 16 -5.08 22.42 -8.27
C LEU A 16 -5.20 21.26 -9.27
N LEU A 17 -6.14 20.33 -9.05
CA LEU A 17 -6.31 19.16 -9.90
C LEU A 17 -6.74 19.52 -11.32
N VAL A 18 -6.02 18.97 -12.28
CA VAL A 18 -6.30 19.02 -13.72
C VAL A 18 -6.08 17.65 -14.36
N GLU A 19 -6.67 17.46 -15.55
CA GLU A 19 -6.36 16.32 -16.41
C GLU A 19 -5.06 16.59 -17.17
N ASN A 20 -4.03 15.76 -17.00
CA ASN A 20 -2.77 15.86 -17.74
C ASN A 20 -2.03 14.52 -17.85
N LYS A 21 -2.22 13.84 -18.98
CA LYS A 21 -1.53 12.57 -19.30
C LYS A 21 0.00 12.69 -19.40
N GLY A 22 0.53 13.89 -19.65
CA GLY A 22 1.98 14.14 -19.79
C GLY A 22 2.67 14.63 -18.51
N ALA A 23 1.97 14.62 -17.37
CA ALA A 23 2.52 15.14 -16.12
C ALA A 23 3.69 14.28 -15.60
N SER A 24 4.78 14.93 -15.21
CA SER A 24 5.89 14.29 -14.49
C SER A 24 5.56 14.00 -13.03
N LEU A 25 4.62 14.75 -12.45
CA LEU A 25 4.10 14.52 -11.11
C LEU A 25 2.61 14.17 -11.19
N ARG A 26 2.34 12.86 -11.09
CA ARG A 26 1.00 12.27 -11.11
C ARG A 26 0.38 12.38 -9.72
N VAL A 27 -0.95 12.30 -9.62
CA VAL A 27 -1.64 12.35 -8.33
C VAL A 27 -2.39 11.05 -8.08
N ALA A 28 -2.10 10.40 -6.96
CA ALA A 28 -2.86 9.26 -6.47
C ALA A 28 -3.82 9.68 -5.33
N ASN A 29 -4.89 8.93 -5.15
CA ASN A 29 -5.76 9.02 -3.97
C ASN A 29 -6.20 7.62 -3.49
N THR A 30 -6.85 7.57 -2.33
CA THR A 30 -7.58 6.36 -1.93
C THR A 30 -8.62 6.01 -2.99
N GLY A 31 -8.61 4.76 -3.45
CA GLY A 31 -9.46 4.28 -4.54
C GLY A 31 -8.81 4.31 -5.94
N THR A 32 -7.60 4.86 -6.10
CA THR A 32 -6.79 4.76 -7.33
C THR A 32 -5.48 3.99 -7.11
N ILE A 33 -5.48 3.13 -6.10
CA ILE A 33 -4.35 2.30 -5.69
C ILE A 33 -4.90 0.89 -5.52
N ASP A 34 -4.27 -0.08 -6.17
CA ASP A 34 -4.45 -1.51 -5.90
C ASP A 34 -3.11 -2.05 -5.34
N PRO A 35 -3.04 -3.29 -4.83
CA PRO A 35 -1.79 -3.86 -4.33
C PRO A 35 -0.67 -3.78 -5.38
N TYR A 36 0.45 -3.18 -4.98
CA TYR A 36 1.67 -2.95 -5.76
C TYR A 36 1.57 -1.97 -6.93
N VAL A 37 0.40 -1.44 -7.25
CA VAL A 37 0.21 -0.63 -8.48
C VAL A 37 -0.65 0.61 -8.27
N SER A 38 -0.30 1.67 -9.00
CA SER A 38 -1.17 2.84 -9.15
C SER A 38 -2.09 2.65 -10.35
N LEU A 39 -3.38 2.93 -10.17
CA LEU A 39 -4.38 2.88 -11.23
C LEU A 39 -4.52 4.22 -11.97
N TRP A 40 -3.51 5.07 -11.91
CA TRP A 40 -3.50 6.33 -12.62
C TRP A 40 -3.58 6.08 -14.14
N GLY A 41 -4.55 6.68 -14.81
CA GLY A 41 -4.86 6.40 -16.22
C GLY A 41 -5.84 5.25 -16.44
N GLU A 42 -6.19 4.48 -15.40
CA GLU A 42 -7.08 3.31 -15.49
C GLU A 42 -8.37 3.50 -14.68
N ARG A 43 -8.26 4.04 -13.45
CA ARG A 43 -9.39 4.32 -12.58
C ARG A 43 -9.44 5.82 -12.27
N PRO A 44 -10.59 6.50 -12.50
CA PRO A 44 -10.66 7.93 -12.30
C PRO A 44 -10.63 8.30 -10.82
N LEU A 45 -9.78 9.28 -10.50
CA LEU A 45 -9.82 9.98 -9.22
C LEU A 45 -11.07 10.87 -9.19
N VAL A 46 -11.85 10.77 -8.11
CA VAL A 46 -13.03 11.62 -7.88
C VAL A 46 -12.78 12.54 -6.69
N LYS A 47 -12.84 13.86 -6.90
CA LYS A 47 -12.71 14.86 -5.84
C LYS A 47 -13.72 15.98 -6.07
N GLN A 48 -14.56 16.24 -5.05
CA GLN A 48 -15.57 17.31 -5.09
C GLN A 48 -16.47 17.25 -6.33
N GLY A 49 -16.91 16.05 -6.73
CA GLY A 49 -17.77 15.83 -7.90
C GLY A 49 -17.07 15.87 -9.26
N ARG A 50 -15.80 16.27 -9.32
CA ARG A 50 -14.97 16.23 -10.55
C ARG A 50 -14.28 14.88 -10.67
N LYS A 51 -14.14 14.39 -11.91
CA LYS A 51 -13.46 13.12 -12.24
C LYS A 51 -12.23 13.40 -13.11
N PHE A 52 -11.12 12.71 -12.83
CA PHE A 52 -9.86 12.84 -13.56
C PHE A 52 -9.28 11.46 -13.80
N LEU A 53 -8.97 11.13 -15.05
CA LEU A 53 -8.35 9.84 -15.37
C LEU A 53 -6.83 9.92 -15.22
N HIS A 54 -6.25 11.05 -15.62
CA HIS A 54 -4.83 11.37 -15.47
C HIS A 54 -4.66 12.61 -14.58
N PRO A 55 -5.05 12.55 -13.29
CA PRO A 55 -4.95 13.68 -12.38
C PRO A 55 -3.50 14.13 -12.19
N ALA A 56 -3.30 15.44 -12.28
CA ALA A 56 -2.05 16.12 -11.99
C ALA A 56 -2.33 17.47 -11.32
N PHE A 57 -1.30 18.12 -10.78
CA PHE A 57 -1.41 19.50 -10.31
C PHE A 57 -1.04 20.51 -11.39
N LYS A 58 -1.81 21.59 -11.49
CA LYS A 58 -1.45 22.79 -12.26
C LYS A 58 -1.40 24.00 -11.34
N GLY A 59 -0.38 24.83 -11.53
CA GLY A 59 -0.13 25.97 -10.65
C GLY A 59 0.60 25.54 -9.39
N SER A 60 0.43 26.31 -8.32
CA SER A 60 1.09 26.08 -7.05
C SER A 60 0.29 26.73 -5.92
N ASN A 61 0.41 26.17 -4.72
CA ASN A 61 -0.08 26.75 -3.47
C ASN A 61 0.84 26.31 -2.32
N THR A 62 0.59 26.81 -1.11
CA THR A 62 1.41 26.51 0.07
C THR A 62 1.48 25.00 0.37
N ALA A 63 0.37 24.27 0.21
CA ALA A 63 0.31 22.84 0.44
C ALA A 63 1.17 22.04 -0.56
N LEU A 64 1.20 22.43 -1.83
CA LEU A 64 2.03 21.79 -2.84
C LEU A 64 3.51 22.05 -2.58
N GLU A 65 3.90 23.29 -2.32
CA GLU A 65 5.31 23.63 -2.11
C GLU A 65 5.87 23.02 -0.83
N SER A 66 5.08 22.96 0.26
CA SER A 66 5.53 22.34 1.52
C SER A 66 5.76 20.83 1.41
N ARG A 67 5.08 20.15 0.47
CA ARG A 67 5.15 18.70 0.27
C ARG A 67 6.02 18.28 -0.92
N LYS A 68 6.44 19.22 -1.76
CA LYS A 68 7.15 18.96 -3.03
C LYS A 68 8.38 18.07 -2.87
N ALA A 69 9.16 18.25 -1.82
CA ALA A 69 10.33 17.42 -1.54
C ALA A 69 9.93 15.95 -1.26
N LEU A 70 8.88 15.75 -0.48
CA LEU A 70 8.34 14.42 -0.17
C LEU A 70 7.66 13.79 -1.41
N PHE A 71 6.96 14.57 -2.21
CA PHE A 71 6.38 14.10 -3.47
C PHE A 71 7.44 13.64 -4.47
N LYS A 72 8.64 14.21 -4.42
CA LYS A 72 9.77 13.86 -5.29
C LYS A 72 10.74 12.85 -4.68
N SER A 73 10.49 12.36 -3.46
CA SER A 73 11.33 11.32 -2.85
C SER A 73 10.77 9.93 -3.14
N PRO A 74 11.64 8.90 -3.21
CA PRO A 74 11.21 7.51 -3.19
C PRO A 74 10.35 7.22 -1.96
N LYS A 75 9.21 6.56 -2.16
CA LYS A 75 8.25 6.30 -1.09
C LYS A 75 7.24 5.22 -1.47
N ILE A 76 6.64 4.61 -0.47
CA ILE A 76 5.40 3.83 -0.64
C ILE A 76 4.23 4.80 -0.48
N VAL A 77 3.25 4.73 -1.38
CA VAL A 77 1.97 5.45 -1.29
C VAL A 77 0.90 4.45 -0.89
N VAL A 78 0.13 4.76 0.14
CA VAL A 78 -0.80 3.83 0.80
C VAL A 78 -2.20 4.41 0.82
N ALA A 79 -3.20 3.66 0.38
CA ALA A 79 -4.61 4.02 0.51
C ALA A 79 -4.98 4.23 1.99
N LYS A 80 -5.87 5.17 2.30
CA LYS A 80 -6.34 5.43 3.67
C LYS A 80 -7.43 4.45 4.11
N MET A 81 -8.19 3.90 3.18
CA MET A 81 -9.33 3.03 3.42
C MET A 81 -9.31 1.90 2.39
N ALA A 82 -9.32 0.65 2.84
CA ALA A 82 -9.33 -0.53 1.97
C ALA A 82 -9.77 -1.77 2.75
N LEU A 83 -10.10 -2.86 2.05
CA LEU A 83 -10.42 -4.14 2.70
C LEU A 83 -9.15 -4.84 3.22
N ARG A 84 -8.04 -4.67 2.49
CA ARG A 84 -6.68 -5.07 2.83
C ARG A 84 -5.73 -3.91 2.50
N CYS A 85 -4.46 -4.01 2.85
CA CYS A 85 -3.53 -2.92 2.54
C CYS A 85 -3.43 -2.74 1.01
N GLU A 86 -3.74 -1.55 0.52
CA GLU A 86 -3.52 -1.14 -0.87
C GLU A 86 -2.41 -0.11 -0.88
N ALA A 87 -1.31 -0.44 -1.53
CA ALA A 87 -0.12 0.39 -1.54
C ALA A 87 0.73 0.10 -2.77
N PHE A 88 1.48 1.09 -3.26
CA PHE A 88 2.44 0.90 -4.35
C PHE A 88 3.75 1.63 -4.04
N LEU A 89 4.85 1.16 -4.65
CA LEU A 89 6.16 1.79 -4.53
C LEU A 89 6.31 2.85 -5.62
N ASP A 90 6.50 4.10 -5.22
CA ASP A 90 6.94 5.19 -6.07
C ASP A 90 8.46 5.33 -5.92
N SER A 91 9.22 4.55 -6.69
CA SER A 91 10.69 4.52 -6.64
C SER A 91 11.32 5.82 -7.10
N ASP A 92 10.67 6.52 -8.03
CA ASP A 92 11.27 7.66 -8.75
C ASP A 92 10.78 9.02 -8.23
N GLY A 93 9.84 9.03 -7.28
CA GLY A 93 9.21 10.27 -6.82
C GLY A 93 8.29 10.91 -7.86
N GLY A 94 7.64 10.08 -8.68
CA GLY A 94 6.73 10.49 -9.75
C GLY A 94 5.29 10.73 -9.28
N PHE A 95 4.98 10.43 -8.03
CA PHE A 95 3.64 10.56 -7.46
C PHE A 95 3.58 11.55 -6.30
N ALA A 96 2.71 12.53 -6.46
CA ALA A 96 2.06 13.18 -5.34
C ALA A 96 0.84 12.36 -4.91
N GLY A 97 0.25 12.74 -3.79
CA GLY A 97 -1.02 12.15 -3.39
C GLY A 97 -1.86 13.08 -2.55
N ILE A 98 -3.15 12.87 -2.68
CA ILE A 98 -4.18 13.48 -1.86
C ILE A 98 -4.94 12.36 -1.17
N ASP A 99 -5.32 12.53 0.09
CA ASP A 99 -6.09 11.52 0.82
C ASP A 99 -5.43 10.12 0.83
N VAL A 100 -4.09 10.07 0.91
CA VAL A 100 -3.27 8.85 1.05
C VAL A 100 -2.27 9.01 2.20
N ASN A 101 -1.69 7.90 2.67
CA ASN A 101 -0.53 7.89 3.56
C ASN A 101 0.74 7.54 2.80
N THR A 102 1.87 7.66 3.49
CA THR A 102 3.15 7.29 2.91
C THR A 102 4.13 6.70 3.91
N VAL A 103 5.01 5.86 3.36
CA VAL A 103 6.23 5.37 4.00
C VAL A 103 7.39 5.89 3.19
N TYR A 104 8.32 6.62 3.81
CA TYR A 104 9.50 7.18 3.16
C TYR A 104 10.66 7.19 4.13
N ASN A 105 11.88 7.24 3.60
CA ASN A 105 13.12 7.27 4.37
C ASN A 105 13.14 6.25 5.53
N PRO A 106 13.01 4.94 5.23
CA PRO A 106 13.04 3.91 6.26
C PRO A 106 14.41 3.90 6.97
N SER A 107 14.40 3.46 8.23
CA SER A 107 15.57 3.43 9.11
C SER A 107 15.64 2.10 9.83
N GLY A 108 16.82 1.65 10.28
CA GLY A 108 16.96 0.38 10.99
C GLY A 108 17.13 -0.82 10.06
N GLY A 109 17.71 -0.61 8.87
CA GLY A 109 18.02 -1.67 7.90
C GLY A 109 16.90 -1.99 6.91
N TYR A 110 15.67 -1.50 7.15
CA TYR A 110 14.55 -1.71 6.23
C TYR A 110 14.73 -0.93 4.92
N THR A 111 14.33 -1.55 3.82
CA THR A 111 14.16 -0.92 2.50
C THR A 111 12.68 -0.65 2.22
N LEU A 112 12.37 0.13 1.18
CA LEU A 112 10.97 0.33 0.78
C LEU A 112 10.40 -0.95 0.15
N GLU A 113 11.23 -1.70 -0.56
CA GLU A 113 10.93 -2.97 -1.21
C GLU A 113 10.55 -4.04 -0.19
N PHE A 114 11.31 -4.15 0.90
CA PHE A 114 10.96 -5.03 2.01
C PHE A 114 9.62 -4.62 2.65
N LEU A 115 9.47 -3.32 2.94
CA LEU A 115 8.29 -2.82 3.65
C LEU A 115 7.01 -2.99 2.83
N ILE A 116 7.03 -2.76 1.52
CA ILE A 116 5.84 -2.97 0.68
C ILE A 116 5.46 -4.46 0.63
N GLY A 117 6.43 -5.36 0.48
CA GLY A 117 6.19 -6.80 0.54
C GLY A 117 5.58 -7.23 1.88
N TYR A 118 6.12 -6.71 2.98
CA TYR A 118 5.60 -7.00 4.31
C TYR A 118 4.21 -6.40 4.59
N MET A 119 3.90 -5.23 4.01
CA MET A 119 2.58 -4.60 4.15
C MET A 119 1.47 -5.38 3.44
N HIS A 120 1.81 -6.13 2.39
CA HIS A 120 0.91 -7.01 1.64
C HIS A 120 0.94 -8.48 2.11
N PHE A 121 1.68 -8.78 3.18
CA PHE A 121 1.70 -10.10 3.80
C PHE A 121 0.35 -10.45 4.45
N ASP A 122 -0.18 -11.66 4.22
CA ASP A 122 -1.53 -12.01 4.66
C ASP A 122 -1.68 -12.02 6.18
N VAL A 123 -0.67 -12.49 6.93
CA VAL A 123 -0.74 -12.43 8.39
C VAL A 123 -0.70 -10.97 8.88
N ALA A 124 0.02 -10.08 8.19
CA ALA A 124 -0.04 -8.65 8.52
C ALA A 124 -1.44 -8.08 8.28
N ALA A 125 -2.11 -8.47 7.20
CA ALA A 125 -3.51 -8.13 6.94
C ALA A 125 -4.45 -8.70 8.03
N PHE A 126 -4.22 -9.94 8.46
CA PHE A 126 -4.96 -10.57 9.55
C PHE A 126 -4.79 -9.85 10.89
N CYS A 127 -3.54 -9.57 11.30
CA CYS A 127 -3.25 -8.80 12.50
C CYS A 127 -3.92 -7.41 12.45
N HIS A 128 -3.84 -6.73 11.31
CA HIS A 128 -4.49 -5.42 11.12
C HIS A 128 -6.02 -5.53 11.28
N ARG A 129 -6.64 -6.56 10.70
CA ARG A 129 -8.05 -6.83 10.88
C ARG A 129 -8.39 -7.10 12.35
N LEU A 130 -7.61 -7.90 13.07
CA LEU A 130 -7.84 -8.16 14.49
C LEU A 130 -7.74 -6.89 15.34
N PHE A 131 -6.73 -6.06 15.11
CA PHE A 131 -6.52 -4.83 15.87
C PHE A 131 -7.59 -3.77 15.60
N PHE A 132 -8.12 -3.71 14.38
CA PHE A 132 -8.94 -2.58 13.93
C PHE A 132 -10.35 -2.95 13.44
N LYS A 133 -10.80 -4.21 13.59
CA LYS A 133 -12.16 -4.63 13.19
C LYS A 133 -13.26 -3.74 13.77
N GLY A 134 -13.09 -3.23 14.99
CA GLY A 134 -14.05 -2.32 15.64
C GLY A 134 -14.20 -0.96 14.96
N LEU A 135 -13.27 -0.59 14.05
CA LEU A 135 -13.28 0.64 13.26
C LEU A 135 -13.77 0.40 11.81
N ALA A 136 -14.19 -0.82 11.48
CA ALA A 136 -14.64 -1.14 10.13
C ALA A 136 -15.88 -0.32 9.75
N MET A 137 -15.85 0.28 8.56
CA MET A 137 -17.00 0.98 7.99
C MET A 137 -17.98 0.00 7.33
N ALA A 138 -19.14 0.51 6.90
CA ALA A 138 -20.06 -0.26 6.06
C ALA A 138 -19.30 -0.84 4.84
N GLY A 139 -19.51 -2.14 4.59
CA GLY A 139 -18.77 -2.88 3.55
C GLY A 139 -17.44 -3.48 4.01
N GLY A 140 -17.04 -3.32 5.28
CA GLY A 140 -15.86 -4.00 5.85
C GLY A 140 -14.52 -3.27 5.65
N TYR A 141 -14.53 -2.06 5.09
CA TYR A 141 -13.34 -1.25 4.87
C TYR A 141 -12.68 -0.85 6.20
N LEU A 142 -11.37 -1.03 6.26
CA LEU A 142 -10.52 -0.73 7.42
C LEU A 142 -9.64 0.49 7.17
N PRO A 143 -9.27 1.22 8.24
CA PRO A 143 -8.39 2.37 8.14
C PRO A 143 -6.91 2.00 8.09
N PHE A 144 -6.22 2.44 7.04
CA PHE A 144 -4.76 2.34 6.88
C PHE A 144 -4.11 3.73 7.05
N GLN A 145 -4.38 4.36 8.19
CA GLN A 145 -3.83 5.67 8.54
C GLN A 145 -2.48 5.56 9.24
N ALA A 146 -1.73 6.65 9.33
CA ALA A 146 -0.41 6.65 9.97
C ALA A 146 -0.39 5.98 11.37
N PRO A 147 -1.37 6.18 12.28
CA PRO A 147 -1.41 5.46 13.55
C PRO A 147 -1.55 3.94 13.41
N HIS A 148 -2.35 3.47 12.45
CA HIS A 148 -2.59 2.04 12.21
C HIS A 148 -1.41 1.36 11.53
N LEU A 149 -0.77 2.06 10.58
CA LEU A 149 0.44 1.57 9.90
C LEU A 149 1.65 1.51 10.85
N ARG A 150 1.70 2.34 11.90
CA ARG A 150 2.80 2.36 12.88
C ARG A 150 2.81 1.17 13.83
N VAL A 151 1.68 0.47 13.98
CA VAL A 151 1.57 -0.70 14.85
C VAL A 151 1.58 -2.01 14.08
N LEU A 152 1.88 -1.97 12.77
CA LEU A 152 2.14 -3.18 12.02
C LEU A 152 3.32 -3.92 12.68
N PRO A 153 3.21 -5.24 12.89
CA PRO A 153 4.24 -6.02 13.58
C PRO A 153 5.42 -6.27 12.63
N ILE A 154 6.19 -5.22 12.30
CA ILE A 154 7.37 -5.31 11.42
C ILE A 154 8.49 -6.05 12.17
N PRO A 155 9.10 -7.09 11.58
CA PRO A 155 10.11 -7.92 12.23
C PRO A 155 11.45 -7.19 12.36
N ASP A 156 12.14 -7.38 13.47
CA ASP A 156 13.51 -6.89 13.64
C ASP A 156 14.48 -7.65 12.72
N LEU A 157 14.95 -7.00 11.66
CA LEU A 157 15.86 -7.61 10.68
C LEU A 157 17.27 -7.87 11.23
N SER A 158 17.61 -7.37 12.42
CA SER A 158 18.85 -7.70 13.10
C SER A 158 18.80 -9.06 13.83
N ALA A 159 17.61 -9.62 14.02
CA ALA A 159 17.42 -10.94 14.62
C ALA A 159 17.90 -12.06 13.69
N ALA A 160 18.08 -13.27 14.25
CA ALA A 160 18.45 -14.45 13.48
C ALA A 160 17.42 -14.71 12.36
N GLY A 161 17.91 -14.91 11.13
CA GLY A 161 17.06 -15.08 9.93
C GLY A 161 16.55 -13.79 9.31
N GLY A 162 16.75 -12.62 9.94
CA GLY A 162 16.23 -11.34 9.43
C GLY A 162 16.78 -10.95 8.06
N LYS A 163 18.06 -11.19 7.81
CA LYS A 163 18.69 -10.95 6.50
C LYS A 163 18.13 -11.86 5.40
N ASP A 164 17.91 -13.14 5.70
CA ASP A 164 17.30 -14.09 4.74
C ASP A 164 15.85 -13.70 4.42
N LEU A 165 15.08 -13.36 5.45
CA LEU A 165 13.73 -12.82 5.29
C LEU A 165 13.74 -11.61 4.35
N GLN A 166 14.61 -10.63 4.62
CA GLN A 166 14.71 -9.42 3.81
C GLN A 166 15.02 -9.74 2.35
N GLU A 167 16.05 -10.55 2.09
CA GLU A 167 16.49 -10.91 0.73
C GLU A 167 15.39 -11.64 -0.05
N ARG A 168 14.66 -12.56 0.59
CA ARG A 168 13.57 -13.32 -0.06
C ARG A 168 12.38 -12.43 -0.40
N VAL A 169 11.95 -11.58 0.54
CA VAL A 169 10.85 -10.65 0.32
C VAL A 169 11.22 -9.65 -0.79
N GLU A 170 12.39 -9.02 -0.72
CA GLU A 170 12.85 -8.07 -1.73
C GLU A 170 12.99 -8.72 -3.11
N ARG A 171 13.44 -9.97 -3.19
CA ARG A 171 13.51 -10.72 -4.44
C ARG A 171 12.13 -10.95 -5.06
N ALA A 172 11.15 -11.36 -4.26
CA ALA A 172 9.78 -11.57 -4.74
C ALA A 172 9.15 -10.23 -5.17
N VAL A 173 9.27 -9.20 -4.35
CA VAL A 173 8.80 -7.84 -4.66
C VAL A 173 9.46 -7.29 -5.91
N GLY A 174 10.75 -7.52 -6.11
CA GLY A 174 11.46 -7.13 -7.33
C GLY A 174 10.82 -7.69 -8.59
N ARG A 175 10.30 -8.93 -8.56
CA ARG A 175 9.55 -9.51 -9.69
C ARG A 175 8.16 -8.89 -9.85
N ILE A 176 7.44 -8.67 -8.74
CA ILE A 176 6.13 -8.02 -8.73
C ILE A 176 6.21 -6.61 -9.33
N LEU A 177 7.24 -5.84 -8.98
CA LEU A 177 7.42 -4.46 -9.46
C LEU A 177 7.74 -4.38 -10.96
N VAL A 178 8.32 -5.44 -11.54
CA VAL A 178 8.56 -5.51 -13.00
C VAL A 178 7.25 -5.73 -13.76
N THR A 179 6.34 -6.54 -13.23
CA THR A 179 5.06 -6.87 -13.88
C THR A 179 3.93 -5.91 -13.50
N GLY A 180 4.04 -5.24 -12.36
CA GLY A 180 2.98 -4.44 -11.73
C GLY A 180 1.84 -5.28 -11.14
N VAL A 181 1.92 -6.61 -11.22
CA VAL A 181 0.88 -7.54 -10.77
C VAL A 181 1.55 -8.73 -10.09
N PRO A 182 1.21 -9.04 -8.82
CA PRO A 182 1.80 -10.16 -8.14
C PRO A 182 1.28 -11.50 -8.68
N SER A 183 2.18 -12.45 -8.96
CA SER A 183 1.78 -13.83 -9.23
C SER A 183 1.49 -14.59 -7.93
N GLU A 184 0.73 -15.68 -8.01
CA GLU A 184 0.50 -16.57 -6.86
C GLU A 184 1.81 -17.07 -6.26
N ALA A 185 2.83 -17.33 -7.09
CA ALA A 185 4.14 -17.77 -6.65
C ALA A 185 4.90 -16.67 -5.89
N ASP A 186 4.77 -15.40 -6.31
CA ASP A 186 5.40 -14.27 -5.61
C ASP A 186 4.77 -14.05 -4.23
N LEU A 187 3.44 -14.09 -4.15
CA LEU A 187 2.71 -13.97 -2.90
C LEU A 187 3.03 -15.14 -1.96
N ALA A 188 3.07 -16.37 -2.49
CA ALA A 188 3.45 -17.56 -1.73
C ALA A 188 4.89 -17.47 -1.19
N GLU A 189 5.84 -16.93 -1.96
CA GLU A 189 7.22 -16.74 -1.49
C GLU A 189 7.30 -15.73 -0.35
N VAL A 190 6.63 -14.57 -0.47
CA VAL A 190 6.56 -13.55 0.60
C VAL A 190 5.91 -14.15 1.85
N ASN A 191 4.76 -14.82 1.68
CA ASN A 191 4.01 -15.43 2.77
C ASN A 191 4.85 -16.50 3.48
N ALA A 192 5.52 -17.39 2.75
CA ALA A 192 6.36 -18.44 3.32
C ALA A 192 7.57 -17.86 4.07
N ALA A 193 8.26 -16.87 3.51
CA ALA A 193 9.41 -16.24 4.16
C ALA A 193 9.01 -15.56 5.48
N CYS A 194 7.91 -14.81 5.47
CA CYS A 194 7.41 -14.14 6.67
C CYS A 194 6.90 -15.15 7.72
N ALA A 195 6.16 -16.18 7.30
CA ALA A 195 5.66 -17.23 8.19
C ALA A 195 6.80 -18.01 8.86
N GLU A 196 7.82 -18.39 8.09
CA GLU A 196 9.01 -19.07 8.62
C GLU A 196 9.73 -18.22 9.65
N PHE A 197 9.94 -16.93 9.38
CA PHE A 197 10.58 -16.01 10.32
C PHE A 197 9.79 -15.88 11.63
N HIS A 198 8.47 -15.84 11.56
CA HIS A 198 7.59 -15.77 12.74
C HIS A 198 7.35 -17.14 13.41
N GLY A 199 7.96 -18.21 12.89
CA GLY A 199 7.78 -19.57 13.42
C GLY A 199 6.36 -20.11 13.25
N LEU A 200 5.59 -19.60 12.30
CA LEU A 200 4.22 -20.04 12.03
C LEU A 200 4.24 -21.38 11.28
N SER A 201 3.48 -22.34 11.79
CA SER A 201 3.25 -23.61 11.12
C SER A 201 2.35 -23.42 9.88
N ALA A 202 2.44 -24.37 8.93
CA ALA A 202 1.56 -24.38 7.77
C ALA A 202 0.06 -24.41 8.15
N LYS A 203 -0.26 -25.07 9.28
CA LYS A 203 -1.63 -25.10 9.80
C LYS A 203 -2.07 -23.72 10.29
N GLU A 204 -1.26 -23.03 11.07
CA GLU A 204 -1.59 -21.68 11.56
C GLU A 204 -1.76 -20.70 10.39
N LEU A 205 -0.91 -20.79 9.37
CA LEU A 205 -1.04 -19.98 8.17
C LEU A 205 -2.36 -20.28 7.44
N ALA A 206 -2.72 -21.56 7.26
CA ALA A 206 -3.99 -21.95 6.64
C ALA A 206 -5.21 -21.47 7.44
N ASP A 207 -5.17 -21.57 8.78
CA ASP A 207 -6.24 -21.08 9.66
C ASP A 207 -6.41 -19.55 9.54
N ILE A 208 -5.30 -18.81 9.43
CA ILE A 208 -5.29 -17.35 9.21
C ILE A 208 -5.92 -16.98 7.86
N LEU A 209 -5.50 -17.65 6.78
CA LEU A 209 -6.02 -17.40 5.42
C LEU A 209 -7.52 -17.70 5.33
N SER A 210 -7.95 -18.81 5.96
CA SER A 210 -9.37 -19.15 6.09
C SER A 210 -10.15 -18.07 6.83
N ALA A 211 -9.63 -17.57 7.97
CA ALA A 211 -10.26 -16.51 8.75
C ALA A 211 -10.34 -15.15 8.02
N LEU A 212 -9.43 -14.90 7.08
CA LEU A 212 -9.47 -13.72 6.23
C LEU A 212 -10.56 -13.80 5.14
N GLY A 213 -11.11 -14.99 4.88
CA GLY A 213 -12.12 -15.23 3.85
C GLY A 213 -11.54 -15.65 2.49
N GLU A 214 -10.30 -16.15 2.45
CA GLU A 214 -9.63 -16.65 1.23
C GLU A 214 -9.68 -18.18 1.11
N ALA A 215 -10.74 -18.81 1.61
CA ALA A 215 -11.08 -20.15 1.19
C ALA A 215 -11.70 -20.07 -0.21
N THR A 216 -10.87 -20.26 -1.24
CA THR A 216 -11.21 -20.65 -2.63
C THR A 216 -12.69 -20.53 -3.01
N GLU A 217 -13.03 -19.52 -3.83
CA GLU A 217 -14.11 -19.70 -4.80
C GLU A 217 -13.67 -20.75 -5.83
N ALA A 218 -13.65 -22.02 -5.43
CA ALA A 218 -13.94 -23.09 -6.37
C ALA A 218 -15.41 -22.92 -6.71
N THR A 219 -15.68 -22.27 -7.85
CA THR A 219 -17.00 -22.24 -8.45
C THR A 219 -17.40 -23.69 -8.72
N GLU A 220 -18.22 -24.24 -7.84
CA GLU A 220 -19.17 -25.29 -8.20
C GLU A 220 -20.05 -24.68 -9.30
N VAL A 221 -19.72 -25.01 -10.54
CA VAL A 221 -20.68 -25.02 -11.63
C VAL A 221 -21.44 -26.32 -11.46
N ASP A 222 -22.58 -26.27 -10.79
CA ASP A 222 -23.59 -27.33 -10.87
C ASP A 222 -24.99 -26.76 -10.61
N GLY A 223 -25.90 -27.01 -11.57
CA GLY A 223 -27.35 -26.81 -11.44
C GLY A 223 -28.00 -25.91 -12.46
#